data_AF-A0A098EUV3-F1
#
_entry.id   AF-A0A098EUV3-F1
#
_cell.length_a   1.000
_cell.length_b   1.000
_cell.length_c   1.000
_cell.angle_alpha   90.00
_cell.angle_beta   90.00
_cell.angle_gamma   90.00
#
_symmetry.space_group_name_H-M   'P 1'
#
loop_
_entity.id
_entity.type
_entity.pdbx_description
1 polymer ?
#
loop_
_entity_poly.entity_id
_entity_poly.type
_entity_poly.pdbx_seq_one_letter_code
_entity_poly.pdbx_strand_id
1 'polypeptide(L)'
;MRRLLIFLSFLLLLSACIDNQEEVKLKDKIISSFQEEGIHLEVQKDNSKSFDFPESKEENYDFEGGRIILFYNFGNRERIKERIDGNLAVMEFTHSPEVYYYDDFAIIYFPHTDHQELNEKVRNALDKLKA
;
A
#
# COMPACT_ATOMS: atom_id res chain seq x y z
N MET A 1 -26.37 22.98 -28.48
CA MET A 1 -25.62 22.85 -27.21
C MET A 1 -26.24 21.89 -26.17
N ARG A 2 -27.32 21.15 -26.46
CA ARG A 2 -27.88 20.13 -25.52
C ARG A 2 -27.28 18.72 -25.65
N ARG A 3 -26.66 18.39 -26.79
CA ARG A 3 -26.06 17.06 -27.06
C ARG A 3 -24.63 16.89 -26.53
N LEU A 4 -23.93 17.99 -26.23
CA LEU A 4 -22.55 17.97 -25.73
C LEU A 4 -22.47 17.62 -24.23
N LEU A 5 -23.51 17.94 -23.45
CA LEU A 5 -23.58 17.71 -22.01
C LEU A 5 -23.77 16.24 -21.61
N ILE A 6 -24.35 15.41 -22.49
CA ILE A 6 -24.61 13.98 -22.20
C ILE A 6 -23.34 13.14 -22.44
N PHE A 7 -22.46 13.57 -23.34
CA PHE A 7 -21.17 12.89 -23.57
C PHE A 7 -20.18 13.13 -22.42
N LEU A 8 -20.20 14.32 -21.81
CA LEU A 8 -19.27 14.67 -20.73
C LEU A 8 -19.52 13.85 -19.45
N SER A 9 -20.79 13.56 -19.13
CA SER A 9 -21.14 12.75 -17.96
C SER A 9 -20.85 11.25 -18.14
N PHE A 10 -20.88 10.73 -19.37
CA PHE A 10 -20.51 9.34 -19.64
C PHE A 10 -19.00 9.08 -19.54
N LEU A 11 -18.18 10.06 -19.94
CA LEU A 11 -16.71 10.00 -19.79
C LEU A 11 -16.26 9.96 -18.33
N LEU A 12 -16.92 10.71 -17.44
CA LEU A 12 -16.60 10.74 -16.01
C LEU A 12 -16.99 9.45 -15.26
N LEU A 13 -18.01 8.73 -15.72
CA LEU A 13 -18.40 7.44 -15.12
C LEU A 13 -17.46 6.30 -15.52
N LEU A 14 -16.87 6.37 -16.72
CA LEU A 14 -15.88 5.38 -17.18
C LEU A 14 -14.55 5.53 -16.44
N SER A 15 -14.09 6.75 -16.17
CA SER A 15 -12.83 6.99 -15.46
C SER A 15 -12.86 6.46 -14.02
N ALA A 16 -13.97 6.68 -13.30
CA ALA A 16 -14.14 6.18 -11.93
C ALA A 16 -14.19 4.64 -11.86
N CYS A 17 -14.66 3.99 -12.92
CA CYS A 17 -14.72 2.52 -13.00
C CYS A 17 -13.34 1.90 -13.25
N ILE A 18 -12.51 2.57 -14.07
CA ILE A 18 -11.13 2.14 -14.37
C ILE A 18 -10.24 2.26 -13.13
N ASP A 19 -10.30 3.40 -12.45
CA ASP A 19 -9.53 3.67 -11.23
C ASP A 19 -9.81 2.61 -10.14
N ASN A 20 -11.08 2.33 -9.88
CA ASN A 20 -11.47 1.30 -8.92
C ASN A 20 -11.00 -0.11 -9.32
N GLN A 21 -10.90 -0.40 -10.62
CA GLN A 21 -10.40 -1.69 -11.10
C GLN A 21 -8.88 -1.83 -10.93
N GLU A 22 -8.12 -0.75 -11.13
CA GLU A 22 -6.67 -0.74 -10.91
C GLU A 22 -6.33 -0.89 -9.42
N GLU A 23 -7.10 -0.24 -8.53
CA GLU A 23 -6.94 -0.39 -7.08
C GLU A 23 -7.19 -1.83 -6.61
N VAL A 24 -8.26 -2.47 -7.08
CA VAL A 24 -8.56 -3.87 -6.74
C VAL A 24 -7.43 -4.78 -7.22
N LYS A 25 -6.94 -4.59 -8.46
CA LYS A 25 -5.83 -5.38 -9.00
C LYS A 25 -4.54 -5.21 -8.19
N LEU A 26 -4.24 -3.99 -7.74
CA LEU A 26 -3.07 -3.73 -6.90
C LEU A 26 -3.16 -4.51 -5.59
N LYS A 27 -4.30 -4.42 -4.90
CA LYS A 27 -4.53 -5.12 -3.62
C LYS A 27 -4.47 -6.62 -3.80
N ASP A 28 -5.11 -7.14 -4.84
CA ASP A 28 -5.06 -8.57 -5.18
C ASP A 28 -3.63 -9.03 -5.48
N LYS A 29 -2.82 -8.23 -6.21
CA LYS A 29 -1.40 -8.52 -6.48
C LYS A 29 -0.61 -8.64 -5.16
N ILE A 30 -0.80 -7.70 -4.24
CA ILE A 30 -0.13 -7.70 -2.94
C ILE A 30 -0.55 -8.93 -2.12
N ILE A 31 -1.86 -9.14 -1.94
CA ILE A 31 -2.38 -10.29 -1.20
C ILE A 31 -1.87 -11.62 -1.77
N SER A 32 -1.89 -11.77 -3.09
CA SER A 32 -1.41 -12.99 -3.75
C SER A 32 0.07 -13.23 -3.49
N SER A 33 0.90 -12.18 -3.56
CA SER A 33 2.35 -12.30 -3.34
C SER A 33 2.70 -12.83 -1.94
N PHE A 34 1.95 -12.41 -0.91
CA PHE A 34 2.11 -12.89 0.46
C PHE A 34 1.56 -14.31 0.63
N GLN A 35 0.42 -14.63 0.00
CA GLN A 35 -0.17 -15.96 0.05
C GLN A 35 0.74 -17.02 -0.59
N GLU A 36 1.45 -16.69 -1.66
CA GLU A 36 2.44 -17.59 -2.28
C GLU A 36 3.59 -17.95 -1.34
N GLU A 37 3.95 -17.05 -0.42
CA GLU A 37 4.95 -17.29 0.63
C GLU A 37 4.34 -17.92 1.90
N GLY A 38 3.05 -18.29 1.85
CA GLY A 38 2.33 -18.89 2.95
C GLY A 38 1.90 -17.91 4.05
N ILE A 39 1.87 -16.60 3.75
CA ILE A 39 1.44 -15.56 4.69
C ILE A 39 0.00 -15.14 4.37
N HIS A 40 -0.87 -15.20 5.38
CA HIS A 40 -2.24 -14.71 5.26
C HIS A 40 -2.33 -13.28 5.78
N LEU A 41 -2.73 -12.34 4.91
CA LEU A 41 -2.95 -10.95 5.27
C LEU A 41 -4.41 -10.71 5.70
N GLU A 42 -4.59 -10.08 6.86
CA GLU A 42 -5.89 -9.69 7.38
C GLU A 42 -6.08 -8.17 7.24
N VAL A 43 -7.11 -7.74 6.50
CA VAL A 43 -7.42 -6.31 6.30
C VAL A 43 -7.83 -5.68 7.62
N GLN A 44 -7.16 -4.57 7.99
CA GLN A 44 -7.56 -3.72 9.09
C GLN A 44 -8.40 -2.55 8.59
N LYS A 45 -9.54 -2.31 9.26
CA LYS A 45 -10.50 -1.25 8.87
C LYS A 45 -10.06 0.16 9.27
N ASP A 46 -9.12 0.25 10.21
CA ASP A 46 -8.66 1.52 10.74
C ASP A 46 -7.36 1.95 10.04
N ASN A 47 -7.37 3.17 9.50
CA ASN A 47 -6.16 3.80 9.01
C ASN A 47 -5.26 4.19 10.19
N SER A 48 -3.96 4.23 9.93
CA SER A 48 -2.96 4.66 10.88
C SER A 48 -3.18 6.14 11.24
N LYS A 49 -3.13 6.44 12.53
CA LYS A 49 -3.15 7.84 13.01
C LYS A 49 -1.82 8.55 12.76
N SER A 50 -0.75 7.78 12.58
CA SER A 50 0.61 8.28 12.44
C SER A 50 0.96 8.65 10.99
N PHE A 51 0.22 8.18 9.99
CA PHE A 51 0.47 8.46 8.58
C PHE A 51 -0.77 9.10 7.91
N ASP A 52 -1.19 10.26 8.42
CA ASP A 52 -2.29 11.03 7.79
C ASP A 52 -1.79 11.78 6.54
N PHE A 53 -1.87 11.10 5.41
CA PHE A 53 -1.46 11.61 4.10
C PHE A 53 -2.70 11.80 3.21
N PRO A 54 -3.38 12.97 3.26
CA PRO A 54 -4.66 13.17 2.58
C PRO A 54 -4.57 13.09 1.05
N GLU A 55 -3.37 13.26 0.50
CA GLU A 55 -3.09 13.05 -0.92
C GLU A 55 -2.96 11.58 -1.35
N SER A 56 -2.99 10.62 -0.41
CA SER A 56 -2.81 9.18 -0.69
C SER A 56 -3.95 8.36 -0.10
N LYS A 57 -4.15 7.15 -0.64
CA LYS A 57 -4.96 6.12 0.01
C LYS A 57 -4.05 5.26 0.87
N GLU A 58 -4.59 4.80 1.99
CA GLU A 58 -3.91 3.93 2.94
C GLU A 58 -4.73 2.65 3.14
N GLU A 59 -4.06 1.50 3.20
CA GLU A 59 -4.65 0.25 3.67
C GLU A 59 -3.68 -0.49 4.58
N ASN A 60 -4.21 -1.09 5.64
CA ASN A 60 -3.42 -1.76 6.66
C ASN A 60 -3.72 -3.26 6.63
N TYR A 61 -2.68 -4.07 6.73
CA TYR A 61 -2.81 -5.51 6.84
C TYR A 61 -1.99 -6.03 8.00
N ASP A 62 -2.59 -6.90 8.82
CA ASP A 62 -1.90 -7.62 9.89
C ASP A 62 -1.69 -9.09 9.52
N PHE A 63 -0.67 -9.70 10.10
CA PHE A 63 -0.36 -11.12 10.00
C PHE A 63 0.55 -11.54 11.17
N GLU A 64 0.82 -12.84 11.31
CA GLU A 64 1.62 -13.37 12.44
C GLU A 64 2.99 -12.67 12.62
N GLY A 65 3.61 -12.27 11.51
CA GLY A 65 4.96 -11.68 11.50
C GLY A 65 5.02 -10.17 11.63
N GLY A 66 3.89 -9.48 11.69
CA GLY A 66 3.89 -8.03 11.71
C GLY A 66 2.67 -7.41 11.06
N ARG A 67 2.89 -6.21 10.55
CA ARG A 67 1.90 -5.48 9.77
C ARG A 67 2.56 -4.84 8.56
N ILE A 68 1.79 -4.69 7.49
CA ILE A 68 2.15 -3.82 6.39
C ILE A 68 1.17 -2.65 6.28
N ILE A 69 1.69 -1.50 5.90
CA ILE A 69 0.90 -0.32 5.53
C ILE A 69 1.16 -0.04 4.05
N LEU A 70 0.09 -0.08 3.25
CA LEU A 70 0.11 0.21 1.82
C LEU A 70 -0.32 1.66 1.59
N PHE A 71 0.52 2.44 0.91
CA PHE A 71 0.20 3.76 0.40
C PHE A 71 0.13 3.74 -1.13
N TYR A 72 -0.93 4.28 -1.71
CA TYR A 72 -1.13 4.31 -3.16
C TYR A 72 -1.93 5.55 -3.60
N ASN A 73 -1.99 5.82 -4.90
CA ASN A 73 -2.65 7.01 -5.46
C ASN A 73 -2.12 8.36 -4.92
N PHE A 74 -0.86 8.42 -4.46
CA PHE A 74 -0.25 9.63 -3.88
C PHE A 74 0.15 10.72 -4.88
N GLY A 75 0.07 10.45 -6.19
CA GLY A 75 0.34 11.39 -7.29
C GLY A 75 1.80 11.86 -7.44
N ASN A 76 2.59 11.88 -6.37
CA ASN A 76 4.00 12.24 -6.36
C ASN A 76 4.81 11.34 -5.41
N ARG A 77 5.67 10.50 -6.00
CA ARG A 77 6.50 9.52 -5.29
C ARG A 77 7.53 10.13 -4.34
N GLU A 78 8.17 11.23 -4.73
CA GLU A 78 9.18 11.88 -3.87
C GLU A 78 8.51 12.50 -2.63
N ARG A 79 7.34 13.10 -2.80
CA ARG A 79 6.60 13.68 -1.68
C ARG A 79 6.12 12.63 -0.67
N ILE A 80 5.61 11.48 -1.13
CA ILE A 80 5.22 10.40 -0.20
C ILE A 80 6.45 9.82 0.51
N LYS A 81 7.58 9.71 -0.20
CA LYS A 81 8.84 9.25 0.35
C LYS A 81 9.33 10.16 1.48
N GLU A 82 9.40 11.47 1.25
CA GLU A 82 9.80 12.45 2.27
C GLU A 82 8.92 12.37 3.52
N ARG A 83 7.60 12.18 3.33
CA ARG A 83 6.64 12.09 4.44
C ARG A 83 6.77 10.80 5.24
N ILE A 84 6.89 9.66 4.56
CA ILE A 84 7.11 8.37 5.21
C ILE A 84 8.43 8.41 5.98
N ASP A 85 9.53 8.78 5.31
CA ASP A 85 10.86 8.81 5.90
C ASP A 85 10.89 9.81 7.09
N GLY A 86 10.22 10.96 6.97
CA GLY A 86 10.09 11.95 8.04
C GLY A 86 9.30 11.46 9.26
N ASN A 87 8.18 10.77 9.05
CA ASN A 87 7.40 10.19 10.15
C ASN A 87 8.16 9.07 10.87
N LEU A 88 8.81 8.18 10.11
CA LEU A 88 9.59 7.09 10.68
C LEU A 88 10.79 7.60 11.51
N ALA A 89 11.42 8.71 11.10
CA ALA A 89 12.57 9.27 11.80
C ALA A 89 12.27 9.76 13.23
N VAL A 90 11.00 10.04 13.55
CA VAL A 90 10.58 10.57 14.86
C VAL A 90 9.82 9.57 15.71
N MET A 91 9.69 8.33 15.24
CA MET A 91 8.98 7.26 15.93
C MET A 91 9.97 6.31 16.62
N GLU A 92 9.53 5.71 17.73
CA GLU A 92 10.27 4.66 18.42
C GLU A 92 9.74 3.29 18.01
N PHE A 93 10.66 2.34 17.77
CA PHE A 93 10.31 1.00 17.34
C PHE A 93 11.10 -0.05 18.12
N THR A 94 10.42 -1.13 18.50
CA THR A 94 11.08 -2.33 19.03
C THR A 94 11.90 -3.03 17.94
N HIS A 95 11.36 -3.11 16.72
CA HIS A 95 12.03 -3.65 15.55
C HIS A 95 11.96 -2.63 14.42
N SER A 96 13.07 -2.41 13.71
CA SER A 96 13.15 -1.38 12.67
C SER A 96 12.20 -1.70 11.50
N PRO A 97 11.35 -0.74 11.08
CA PRO A 97 10.51 -0.93 9.91
C PRO A 97 11.34 -0.89 8.62
N GLU A 98 10.86 -1.60 7.61
CA GLU A 98 11.43 -1.62 6.27
C GLU A 98 10.47 -0.94 5.28
N VAL A 99 10.99 -0.07 4.42
CA VAL A 99 10.16 0.67 3.44
C VAL A 99 10.51 0.24 2.02
N TYR A 100 9.47 -0.03 1.24
CA TYR A 100 9.55 -0.49 -0.13
C TYR A 100 8.81 0.50 -1.04
N TYR A 101 9.56 1.18 -1.91
CA TYR A 101 9.04 2.18 -2.84
C TYR A 101 8.94 1.61 -4.25
N TYR A 102 7.73 1.45 -4.77
CA TYR A 102 7.44 1.09 -6.16
C TYR A 102 7.08 2.34 -6.96
N ASP A 103 6.73 2.17 -8.24
CA ASP A 103 6.40 3.30 -9.12
C ASP A 103 5.10 3.99 -8.66
N ASP A 104 4.04 3.23 -8.42
CA ASP A 104 2.69 3.77 -8.14
C ASP A 104 2.21 3.54 -6.69
N PHE A 105 2.99 2.85 -5.87
CA PHE A 105 2.65 2.54 -4.48
C PHE A 105 3.89 2.40 -3.60
N ALA A 106 3.70 2.42 -2.29
CA ALA A 106 4.72 2.18 -1.29
C ALA A 106 4.18 1.26 -0.20
N ILE A 107 5.05 0.42 0.36
CA ILE A 107 4.71 -0.45 1.48
C ILE A 107 5.69 -0.19 2.63
N ILE A 108 5.17 0.02 3.83
CA ILE A 108 5.97 -0.04 5.05
C ILE A 108 5.67 -1.37 5.73
N TYR A 109 6.71 -2.16 5.97
CA TYR A 109 6.64 -3.36 6.79
C TYR A 109 7.12 -3.06 8.21
N PHE A 110 6.26 -3.28 9.19
CA PHE A 110 6.61 -3.24 10.61
C PHE A 110 6.69 -4.67 11.16
N PRO A 111 7.90 -5.21 11.38
CA PRO A 111 8.06 -6.52 11.99
C PRO A 111 7.60 -6.52 13.46
N HIS A 112 6.92 -7.59 13.88
CA HIS A 112 6.64 -7.85 15.31
C HIS A 112 7.66 -8.84 15.91
N THR A 113 8.63 -9.30 15.13
CA THR A 113 9.58 -10.33 15.54
C THR A 113 10.89 -10.28 14.78
N ASP A 114 11.95 -10.82 15.40
CA ASP A 114 13.26 -11.07 14.77
C ASP A 114 13.37 -12.47 14.13
N HIS A 115 12.26 -13.22 14.02
CA HIS A 115 12.25 -14.53 13.34
C HIS A 115 12.68 -14.41 11.88
N GLN A 116 13.93 -14.78 11.60
CA GLN A 116 14.55 -14.61 10.28
C GLN A 116 13.76 -15.26 9.15
N GLU A 117 13.24 -16.49 9.34
CA GLU A 117 12.48 -17.20 8.30
C GLU A 117 11.22 -16.43 7.89
N LEU A 118 10.49 -15.89 8.86
CA LEU A 118 9.26 -15.14 8.60
C LEU A 118 9.54 -13.80 7.92
N ASN A 119 10.58 -13.10 8.39
CA ASN A 119 11.02 -11.85 7.77
C ASN A 119 11.54 -12.09 6.34
N GLU A 120 12.19 -13.22 6.08
CA GLU A 120 12.63 -13.61 4.73
C GLU A 120 11.44 -13.90 3.81
N LYS A 121 10.40 -14.60 4.28
CA LYS A 121 9.15 -14.78 3.51
C LYS A 121 8.50 -13.44 3.15
N VAL A 122 8.46 -12.49 4.08
CA VAL A 122 7.94 -11.14 3.81
C VAL A 122 8.78 -10.44 2.74
N ARG A 123 10.11 -10.48 2.86
CA ARG A 123 11.01 -9.88 1.85
C ARG A 123 10.83 -10.51 0.48
N ASN A 124 10.72 -11.83 0.41
CA ASN A 124 10.46 -12.55 -0.85
C ASN A 124 9.13 -12.13 -1.49
N ALA A 125 8.06 -12.04 -0.69
CA ALA A 125 6.76 -11.55 -1.17
C ALA A 125 6.87 -10.14 -1.76
N LEU A 126 7.55 -9.23 -1.06
CA LEU A 126 7.74 -7.85 -1.49
C LEU A 126 8.66 -7.75 -2.71
N ASP A 127 9.73 -8.52 -2.79
CA ASP A 127 10.65 -8.52 -3.94
C ASP A 127 9.97 -8.97 -5.23
N LYS A 128 9.02 -9.90 -5.17
CA LYS A 128 8.19 -10.28 -6.34
C LYS A 128 7.36 -9.13 -6.90
N LEU A 129 7.01 -8.15 -6.06
CA LEU A 129 6.22 -6.98 -6.51
C LEU A 129 7.05 -6.00 -7.34
N LYS A 130 8.39 -6.08 -7.27
CA LYS A 130 9.33 -5.26 -8.07
C LYS A 130 9.44 -5.71 -9.53
N ALA A 131 8.98 -6.93 -9.84
CA ALA A 131 8.91 -7.50 -11.18
C ALA A 131 7.61 -7.13 -11.89
#